data_AF-A0A6G3YW41-F1
#
_entry.id   AF-A0A6G3YW41-F1
#
_cell.length_a   1.000
_cell.length_b   1.000
_cell.length_c   1.000
_cell.angle_alpha   90.00
_cell.angle_beta   90.00
_cell.angle_gamma   90.00
#
_symmetry.space_group_name_H-M   'P 1'
#
loop_
_entity.id
_entity.type
_entity.pdbx_description
1 polymer ?
#
loop_
_entity_poly.entity_id
_entity_poly.type
_entity_poly.pdbx_seq_one_letter_code
_entity_poly.pdbx_strand_id
1 'polypeptide(L)' 'MASITIDLSDNQLQILENLASVHGIALDVLLRAALEDWLSSQKADFVDAANYVLTKNAELYQRLA' A
#
# COMPACT_ATOMS: atom_id res chain seq x y z
N MET A 1 14.21 16.77 8.96
CA MET A 1 14.33 15.30 8.82
C MET A 1 13.63 14.70 10.03
N ALA A 2 12.60 13.89 9.81
CA ALA A 2 11.93 13.17 10.88
C ALA A 2 12.45 11.73 10.89
N SER A 3 12.74 11.19 12.07
CA SER A 3 13.17 9.80 12.26
C SER A 3 12.11 9.05 13.05
N ILE A 4 11.83 7.81 12.64
CA ILE A 4 10.94 6.90 13.33
C ILE A 4 11.75 5.66 13.65
N THR A 5 11.72 5.23 14.91
CA THR A 5 12.28 3.94 15.34
C THR A 5 11.13 2.96 15.49
N ILE A 6 11.28 1.77 14.91
CA ILE A 6 10.27 0.72 14.94
C ILE A 6 10.91 -0.52 15.54
N ASP A 7 10.30 -1.06 16.58
CA ASP A 7 10.72 -2.34 17.14
C ASP A 7 10.22 -3.47 16.23
N LEU A 8 11.16 -4.25 15.73
CA LEU A 8 10.90 -5.43 14.90
C LEU A 8 11.45 -6.66 15.62
N SER A 9 10.77 -7.79 15.47
CA SER A 9 11.39 -9.06 15.86
C SER A 9 12.55 -9.40 14.94
N ASP A 10 13.55 -10.12 15.45
CA ASP A 10 14.73 -10.54 14.66
C ASP A 10 14.33 -11.28 13.38
N ASN A 11 13.28 -12.11 13.45
CA ASN A 11 12.76 -12.83 12.29
C ASN A 11 12.20 -11.87 11.22
N GLN A 12 11.48 -10.83 11.62
CA GLN A 12 10.95 -9.83 10.68
C GLN A 12 12.08 -9.03 10.03
N LEU A 13 13.09 -8.63 10.82
CA LEU A 13 14.26 -7.93 10.32
C LEU A 13 15.00 -8.79 9.27
N GLN A 14 15.23 -10.07 9.59
CA GLN A 14 15.91 -10.99 8.69
C GLN A 14 15.19 -11.17 7.35
N ILE A 15 13.86 -11.26 7.37
CA ILE A 15 13.05 -11.34 6.14
C ILE A 15 13.24 -10.09 5.29
N LEU A 16 13.22 -8.90 5.90
CA LEU A 16 13.40 -7.64 5.18
C LEU A 16 14.82 -7.49 4.61
N GLU A 17 15.84 -7.89 5.35
CA GLU A 17 17.23 -7.90 4.88
C GLU A 17 17.41 -8.85 3.69
N ASN A 18 16.79 -10.03 3.74
CA ASN A 18 16.80 -10.97 2.63
C ASN A 18 16.12 -10.40 1.40
N LEU A 19 14.98 -9.73 1.56
CA LEU A 19 14.29 -9.05 0.45
C LEU A 19 15.18 -7.95 -0.15
N ALA A 20 15.79 -7.11 0.68
CA ALA A 20 16.70 -6.06 0.22
C ALA A 20 17.89 -6.66 -0.55
N SER A 21 18.44 -7.76 -0.05
CA SER A 21 19.54 -8.50 -0.68
C SER A 21 19.14 -9.09 -2.03
N VAL A 22 17.95 -9.69 -2.15
CA VAL A 22 17.40 -10.21 -3.42
C VAL A 22 17.27 -9.11 -4.46
N HIS A 23 16.89 -7.90 -4.04
CA HIS A 23 16.77 -6.75 -4.92
C HIS A 23 18.10 -5.98 -5.12
N GLY A 24 19.17 -6.36 -4.43
CA GLY A 24 20.48 -5.70 -4.51
C GLY A 24 20.48 -4.25 -4.01
N ILE A 25 19.56 -3.90 -3.11
CA ILE A 25 19.40 -2.55 -2.57
C ILE A 25 19.58 -2.54 -1.06
N ALA A 26 19.84 -1.37 -0.50
CA ALA A 26 19.90 -1.20 0.95
C ALA A 26 18.51 -1.29 1.58
N LEU A 27 18.45 -1.77 2.83
CA LEU A 27 17.22 -1.98 3.56
C LEU A 27 16.42 -0.67 3.74
N ASP A 28 17.10 0.44 4.02
CA ASP A 28 16.47 1.76 4.16
C ASP A 28 15.79 2.22 2.86
N VAL A 29 16.41 1.95 1.71
CA VAL A 29 15.85 2.26 0.39
C VAL A 29 14.60 1.43 0.12
N LEU A 30 14.65 0.13 0.42
CA LEU A 30 13.50 -0.77 0.29
C LEU A 30 12.34 -0.30 1.17
N LEU A 31 12.60 -0.02 2.45
CA LEU A 31 11.58 0.41 3.40
C LEU A 31 10.98 1.75 3.03
N ARG A 32 11.81 2.70 2.56
CA ARG A 32 11.33 4.00 2.09
C ARG A 32 10.42 3.87 0.88
N ALA A 33 10.82 3.08 -0.12
CA ALA A 33 10.01 2.86 -1.30
C ALA A 33 8.68 2.17 -0.96
N ALA A 34 8.70 1.16 -0.09
CA ALA A 34 7.48 0.48 0.38
C ALA A 34 6.55 1.42 1.15
N LEU A 35 7.10 2.30 1.99
CA LEU A 35 6.31 3.29 2.72
C LEU A 35 5.71 4.34 1.79
N GLU A 36 6.47 4.82 0.80
CA GLU A 36 5.98 5.76 -0.21
C GLU A 36 4.86 5.14 -1.05
N ASP A 37 5.03 3.87 -1.47
CA ASP A 37 4.00 3.12 -2.19
C ASP A 37 2.74 2.92 -1.34
N TRP A 38 2.88 2.53 -0.08
CA TRP A 38 1.76 2.40 0.86
C TRP A 38 1.02 3.73 1.12
N LEU A 39 1.75 4.83 1.28
CA LEU A 39 1.15 6.16 1.43
C LEU A 39 0.49 6.68 0.15
N SER A 40 0.93 6.20 -1.02
CA SER A 40 0.36 6.55 -2.32
C SER A 40 -0.86 5.70 -2.68
N SER A 41 -0.85 4.41 -2.34
CA SER A 41 -1.91 3.44 -2.63
C SER A 41 -3.18 3.67 -1.82
N GLN A 42 -3.10 4.35 -0.66
CA GLN A 42 -4.30 4.78 0.07
C GLN A 42 -5.10 5.90 -0.62
N LYS A 43 -4.60 6.54 -1.68
CA LYS A 43 -5.15 7.83 -2.13
C LYS A 43 -6.25 7.82 -3.19
N ALA A 44 -6.56 6.72 -3.89
CA ALA A 44 -7.59 6.82 -4.94
C ALA A 44 -8.29 5.51 -5.29
N ASP A 45 -7.54 4.46 -5.62
CA ASP A 45 -8.08 3.47 -6.58
C ASP A 45 -9.21 2.60 -6.03
N PHE A 46 -9.13 2.14 -4.78
CA PHE A 46 -10.15 1.26 -4.23
C PHE A 46 -11.46 2.00 -3.92
N VAL A 47 -11.36 3.17 -3.29
CA VAL A 47 -12.53 3.97 -2.90
C VAL A 47 -13.24 4.51 -4.14
N ASP A 48 -12.49 4.97 -5.14
CA ASP A 48 -13.07 5.46 -6.38
C ASP A 48 -13.73 4.35 -7.20
N ALA A 49 -13.11 3.16 -7.28
CA ALA A 49 -13.71 2.00 -7.93
C ALA A 49 -14.99 1.55 -7.20
N ALA A 50 -14.98 1.51 -5.87
CA ALA A 50 -16.16 1.14 -5.08
C ALA A 50 -17.31 2.15 -5.28
N ASN A 51 -17.02 3.46 -5.23
CA ASN A 51 -18.00 4.52 -5.47
C ASN A 51 -18.56 4.47 -6.89
N TYR A 52 -17.72 4.19 -7.89
CA TYR A 52 -18.16 4.04 -9.27
C TYR A 52 -19.15 2.88 -9.43
N VAL A 53 -18.83 1.70 -8.88
CA VAL A 53 -19.71 0.52 -8.95
C VAL A 53 -21.04 0.77 -8.23
N LEU A 54 -21.00 1.36 -7.03
CA LEU A 54 -22.22 1.67 -6.27
C LEU A 54 -23.12 2.67 -7.01
N THR A 55 -22.53 3.70 -7.61
CA THR A 55 -23.26 4.69 -8.42
C THR A 55 -23.91 4.05 -9.65
N LYS A 56 -23.16 3.20 -10.37
CA LYS A 56 -23.68 2.51 -11.57
C LYS A 56 -24.81 1.53 -11.23
N ASN A 57 -24.73 0.85 -10.09
CA ASN A 57 -25.80 -0.04 -9.64
C ASN A 57 -27.06 0.75 -9.25
N ALA A 58 -26.91 1.88 -8.55
CA ALA A 58 -28.04 2.76 -8.23
C ALA A 58 -28.75 3.27 -9.50
N GLU A 59 -27.98 3.71 -10.50
CA GLU A 59 -28.50 4.12 -11.82
C GLU A 59 -29.23 2.97 -12.54
N LEU A 60 -28.69 1.74 -12.47
CA LEU A 60 -29.29 0.55 -13.07
C LEU A 60 -30.64 0.22 -12.41
N TYR A 61 -30.70 0.19 -11.09
CA TYR A 61 -31.93 -0.06 -10.35
C TYR A 61 -33.00 1.01 -10.63
N GLN A 62 -32.60 2.27 -10.79
CA GLN A 62 -33.52 3.35 -11.11
C GLN A 62 -34.12 3.25 -12.53
N ARG A 63 -33.43 2.62 -13.48
CA ARG A 63 -33.92 2.43 -14.86
C ARG A 63 -34.80 1.19 -15.04
N LEU A 64 -34.76 0.28 -14.08
CA LEU A 64 -35.49 -0.99 -14.10
C LEU A 64 -36.80 -0.94 -13.30
N ALA A 65 -37.11 0.18 -12.63
CA ALA A 65 -38.34 0.46 -11.92
C ALA A 65 -39.22 1.45 -12.71
#